data_AF-A0A962LYP0-F1
#
_entry.id   AF-A0A962LYP0-F1
#
_cell.length_a   1.000
_cell.length_b   1.000
_cell.length_c   1.000
_cell.angle_alpha   90.00
_cell.angle_beta   90.00
_cell.angle_gamma   90.00
#
_symmetry.space_group_name_H-M   'P 1'
#
loop_
_entity.id
_entity.type
_entity.pdbx_description
1 polymer ?
#
loop_
_entity_poly.entity_id
_entity_poly.type
_entity_poly.pdbx_seq_one_letter_code
_entity_poly.pdbx_strand_id
1 'polypeptide(L)'
;MKTVLMVALVCLASNAYAACPVARPGELPVLPDGAVASEEEMFRAQLEAEKYLLQAQVYMDCGVMNRRQHLALVQRMEDFSRVYDEEVIEFRIRSNIIAEK
;
A
#
# COMPACT_ATOMS: atom_id res chain seq x y z
N MET A 1 -50.99 -14.88 14.29
CA MET A 1 -50.26 -13.92 13.42
C MET A 1 -49.27 -13.05 14.21
N LYS A 2 -48.43 -13.63 15.09
CA LYS A 2 -47.46 -12.86 15.90
C LYS A 2 -46.04 -13.45 15.87
N THR A 3 -45.90 -14.70 15.41
CA THR A 3 -44.64 -15.44 15.36
C THR A 3 -43.87 -15.24 14.05
N VAL A 4 -44.52 -14.71 13.00
CA VAL A 4 -43.89 -14.49 11.69
C VAL A 4 -42.95 -13.26 11.70
N LEU A 5 -43.18 -12.30 12.61
CA LEU A 5 -42.40 -11.07 12.70
C LEU A 5 -41.01 -11.22 13.34
N MET A 6 -40.76 -12.28 14.13
CA MET A 6 -39.45 -12.48 14.75
C MET A 6 -38.42 -13.15 13.84
N VAL A 7 -38.85 -13.86 12.80
CA VAL A 7 -37.93 -14.57 11.89
C VAL A 7 -37.24 -13.60 10.92
N ALA A 8 -37.91 -12.50 10.56
CA ALA A 8 -37.36 -11.50 9.63
C ALA A 8 -36.19 -10.67 10.21
N LEU A 9 -36.10 -10.53 11.54
CA LEU A 9 -35.06 -9.72 12.17
C LEU A 9 -33.70 -10.45 12.29
N VAL A 10 -33.71 -11.79 12.26
CA VAL A 10 -32.48 -12.61 12.38
C VAL A 10 -31.74 -12.72 11.04
N CYS A 11 -32.41 -12.53 9.91
CA CYS A 11 -31.80 -12.66 8.59
C CYS A 11 -31.02 -11.41 8.11
N LEU A 12 -31.11 -10.28 8.80
CA LEU A 12 -30.37 -9.06 8.45
C LEU A 12 -28.94 -9.02 9.02
N ALA A 13 -28.55 -9.98 9.88
CA ALA A 13 -27.20 -10.07 10.43
C ALA A 13 -26.23 -10.88 9.54
N SER A 14 -26.70 -11.50 8.46
CA SER A 14 -25.98 -12.59 7.79
C SER A 14 -25.23 -12.24 6.51
N ASN A 15 -24.89 -10.97 6.26
CA ASN A 15 -24.07 -10.59 5.09
C ASN A 15 -22.97 -9.56 5.39
N ALA A 16 -22.43 -9.55 6.61
CA ALA A 16 -21.12 -8.93 6.85
C ALA A 16 -19.98 -9.91 6.49
N TYR A 17 -20.07 -10.60 5.35
CA TYR A 17 -18.86 -11.16 4.74
C TYR A 17 -18.15 -10.00 4.06
N ALA A 18 -17.25 -9.42 4.85
CA ALA A 18 -16.43 -8.26 4.56
C ALA A 18 -15.62 -8.45 3.28
N ALA A 19 -16.08 -7.87 2.18
CA ALA A 19 -15.16 -7.52 1.11
C ALA A 19 -14.11 -6.57 1.71
N CYS A 20 -12.82 -6.84 1.48
CA CYS A 20 -11.77 -5.92 1.89
C CYS A 20 -12.06 -4.54 1.27
N PRO A 21 -12.06 -3.43 2.04
CA PRO A 21 -12.42 -2.10 1.55
C PRO A 21 -11.41 -1.57 0.51
N VAL A 22 -10.29 -2.27 0.33
CA VAL A 22 -9.26 -1.97 -0.65
C VAL A 22 -9.06 -3.16 -1.58
N ALA A 23 -8.79 -2.86 -2.84
CA ALA A 23 -8.35 -3.86 -3.80
C ALA A 23 -6.95 -4.37 -3.43
N ARG A 24 -6.65 -5.60 -3.85
CA ARG A 24 -5.29 -6.15 -3.79
C ARG A 24 -4.31 -5.16 -4.42
N PRO A 25 -3.18 -4.83 -3.77
CA PRO A 25 -2.16 -3.98 -4.36
C PRO A 25 -1.74 -4.48 -5.74
N GLY A 26 -1.81 -3.57 -6.71
CA GLY A 26 -1.55 -3.86 -8.12
C GLY A 26 -0.06 -3.77 -8.45
N GLU A 27 0.23 -3.06 -9.52
CA GLU A 27 1.59 -2.78 -9.99
C GLU A 27 2.35 -1.90 -9.01
N LEU A 28 3.68 -2.05 -9.00
CA LEU A 28 4.56 -1.21 -8.21
C LEU A 28 4.58 0.21 -8.79
N PRO A 29 4.61 1.26 -7.95
CA PRO A 29 4.89 2.62 -8.40
C PRO A 29 6.21 2.69 -9.16
N VAL A 30 6.28 3.59 -10.14
CA VAL A 30 7.54 3.88 -10.84
C VAL A 30 8.37 4.81 -9.98
N LEU A 31 9.59 4.40 -9.66
CA LEU A 31 10.53 5.22 -8.91
C LEU A 31 11.42 6.00 -9.88
N PRO A 32 11.55 7.33 -9.70
CA PRO A 32 12.50 8.12 -10.47
C PRO A 32 13.94 7.85 -9.97
N ASP A 33 14.91 8.01 -10.87
CA ASP A 33 16.33 7.87 -10.58
C ASP A 33 16.81 9.06 -9.72
N GLY A 34 17.20 8.80 -8.48
CA GLY A 34 17.63 9.79 -7.50
C GLY A 34 18.86 10.60 -7.94
N ALA A 35 19.69 10.06 -8.84
CA ALA A 35 20.85 10.77 -9.38
C ALA A 35 20.44 11.96 -10.27
N VAL A 36 19.25 11.90 -10.90
CA VAL A 36 18.83 12.89 -11.91
C VAL A 36 17.48 13.53 -11.62
N ALA A 37 16.62 12.91 -10.81
CA ALA A 37 15.28 13.36 -10.50
C ALA A 37 15.23 14.79 -9.96
N SER A 38 14.18 15.53 -10.30
CA SER A 38 13.84 16.81 -9.69
C SER A 38 13.20 16.62 -8.30
N GLU A 39 13.18 17.68 -7.48
CA GLU A 39 12.45 17.68 -6.20
C GLU A 39 10.97 17.30 -6.38
N GLU A 40 10.34 17.80 -7.45
CA GLU A 40 8.94 17.53 -7.74
C GLU A 40 8.69 16.06 -8.11
N GLU A 41 9.60 15.44 -8.87
CA GLU A 41 9.52 14.02 -9.20
C GLU A 41 9.71 13.14 -7.96
N MET A 42 10.70 13.44 -7.11
CA MET A 42 10.91 12.73 -5.86
C MET A 42 9.72 12.87 -4.90
N PHE A 43 9.13 14.05 -4.80
CA PHE A 43 7.94 14.28 -3.98
C PHE A 43 6.73 13.50 -4.50
N ARG A 44 6.51 13.46 -5.82
CA ARG A 44 5.45 12.63 -6.41
C ARG A 44 5.68 11.14 -6.13
N ALA A 45 6.92 10.67 -6.29
CA ALA A 45 7.29 9.29 -5.98
C ALA A 45 7.03 8.93 -4.51
N GLN A 46 7.32 9.85 -3.58
CA GLN A 46 7.02 9.67 -2.15
C GLN A 46 5.53 9.43 -1.91
N LEU A 47 4.66 10.26 -2.49
CA LEU A 47 3.21 10.12 -2.34
C LEU A 47 2.68 8.81 -2.93
N GLU A 48 3.23 8.39 -4.08
CA GLU A 48 2.84 7.12 -4.70
C GLU A 48 3.32 5.91 -3.90
N ALA A 49 4.55 5.95 -3.37
CA ALA A 49 5.10 4.94 -2.50
C ALA A 49 4.27 4.80 -1.21
N GLU A 50 3.94 5.92 -0.56
CA GLU A 50 3.10 5.93 0.64
C GLU A 50 1.72 5.33 0.37
N LYS A 51 1.07 5.76 -0.71
CA LYS A 51 -0.24 5.23 -1.13
C LYS A 51 -0.18 3.71 -1.36
N TYR A 52 0.86 3.22 -2.04
CA TYR A 52 1.05 1.80 -2.30
C TYR A 52 1.20 1.00 -1.00
N LEU A 53 2.08 1.46 -0.10
CA LEU A 53 2.36 0.78 1.16
C LEU A 53 1.13 0.77 2.08
N LEU A 54 0.41 1.88 2.18
CA LEU A 54 -0.83 1.97 2.95
C LEU A 54 -1.91 1.04 2.39
N GLN A 55 -2.11 1.01 1.06
CA GLN A 55 -3.06 0.10 0.44
C GLN A 55 -2.69 -1.37 0.72
N ALA A 56 -1.41 -1.71 0.66
CA ALA A 56 -0.93 -3.05 0.93
C ALA A 56 -1.11 -3.46 2.40
N GLN A 57 -0.84 -2.56 3.33
CA GLN A 57 -1.09 -2.77 4.75
C GLN A 57 -2.58 -3.04 5.02
N VAL A 58 -3.46 -2.16 4.55
CA VAL A 58 -4.92 -2.34 4.74
C VAL A 58 -5.40 -3.66 4.12
N TYR A 59 -4.87 -4.04 2.95
CA TYR A 59 -5.20 -5.31 2.32
C TYR A 59 -4.71 -6.53 3.11
N MET A 60 -3.53 -6.44 3.74
CA MET A 60 -3.01 -7.48 4.63
C MET A 60 -3.87 -7.65 5.87
N ASP A 61 -4.31 -6.54 6.46
CA ASP A 61 -5.12 -6.54 7.68
C ASP A 61 -6.53 -7.12 7.47
N CYS A 62 -7.02 -7.13 6.22
CA CYS A 62 -8.29 -7.76 5.87
C CYS A 62 -8.32 -9.29 6.07
N GLY A 63 -7.17 -9.95 6.21
CA GLY A 63 -7.12 -11.41 6.44
C GLY A 63 -7.66 -12.26 5.27
N VAL A 64 -7.81 -11.67 4.08
CA VAL A 64 -8.36 -12.32 2.87
C VAL A 64 -7.34 -13.17 2.10
N MET A 65 -6.09 -13.22 2.58
CA MET A 65 -4.97 -13.91 1.95
C MET A 65 -4.58 -15.19 2.68
N ASN A 66 -4.13 -16.19 1.94
CA ASN A 66 -3.44 -17.33 2.54
C ASN A 66 -2.00 -16.94 2.94
N ARG A 67 -1.36 -17.76 3.78
CA ARG A 67 0.00 -17.50 4.30
C ARG A 67 1.03 -17.24 3.19
N ARG A 68 0.97 -17.98 2.07
CA ARG A 68 1.93 -17.80 0.96
C ARG A 68 1.73 -16.45 0.28
N GLN A 69 0.48 -16.05 0.04
CA GLN A 69 0.14 -14.74 -0.55
C GLN A 69 0.55 -13.58 0.37
N HIS A 70 0.32 -13.72 1.67
CA HIS A 70 0.73 -12.73 2.66
C HIS A 70 2.26 -12.55 2.67
N LEU A 71 3.02 -13.65 2.78
CA LEU A 71 4.50 -13.59 2.74
C LEU A 71 5.03 -12.99 1.43
N ALA A 72 4.43 -13.35 0.29
CA ALA A 72 4.84 -12.81 -1.00
C ALA A 72 4.56 -11.30 -1.11
N LEU A 73 3.48 -10.80 -0.50
CA LEU A 73 3.19 -9.37 -0.47
C LEU A 73 4.13 -8.62 0.48
N VAL A 74 4.44 -9.18 1.65
CA VAL A 74 5.42 -8.62 2.59
C VAL A 74 6.79 -8.48 1.91
N GLN A 75 7.31 -9.54 1.29
CA GLN A 75 8.59 -9.47 0.58
C GLN A 75 8.59 -8.41 -0.51
N ARG A 76 7.50 -8.32 -1.29
CA ARG A 76 7.39 -7.29 -2.32
C ARG A 76 7.43 -5.87 -1.75
N MET A 77 6.77 -5.64 -0.60
CA MET A 77 6.81 -4.34 0.07
C MET A 77 8.21 -4.02 0.58
N GLU A 78 8.89 -4.99 1.19
CA GLU A 78 10.26 -4.83 1.67
C GLU A 78 11.23 -4.51 0.52
N ASP A 79 11.14 -5.25 -0.59
CA ASP A 79 11.97 -5.02 -1.78
C ASP A 79 11.71 -3.63 -2.37
N PHE A 80 10.44 -3.23 -2.49
CA PHE A 80 10.08 -1.91 -2.99
C PHE A 80 10.58 -0.78 -2.07
N SER A 81 10.38 -0.90 -0.76
CA SER A 81 10.87 0.07 0.22
C SER A 81 12.39 0.21 0.17
N ARG A 82 13.13 -0.90 0.04
CA ARG A 82 14.59 -0.85 -0.10
C ARG A 82 15.02 -0.05 -1.33
N VAL A 83 14.42 -0.32 -2.49
CA VAL A 83 14.75 0.41 -3.72
C VAL A 83 14.40 1.89 -3.58
N TYR A 84 13.22 2.21 -3.03
CA TYR A 84 12.84 3.60 -2.77
C TYR A 84 13.83 4.32 -1.85
N ASP A 85 14.26 3.68 -0.77
CA ASP A 85 15.24 4.25 0.16
C ASP A 85 16.59 4.49 -0.52
N GLU A 86 17.04 3.59 -1.40
CA GLU A 86 18.26 3.76 -2.21
C GLU A 86 18.17 5.03 -3.08
N GLU A 87 17.07 5.22 -3.82
CA GLU A 87 16.86 6.42 -4.66
C GLU A 87 16.78 7.72 -3.83
N VAL A 88 16.12 7.68 -2.66
CA VAL A 88 16.02 8.84 -1.75
C VAL A 88 17.40 9.23 -1.20
N ILE A 89 18.22 8.24 -0.82
CA ILE A 89 19.57 8.47 -0.34
C ILE A 89 20.40 9.13 -1.45
N GLU A 90 20.35 8.61 -2.67
CA GLU A 90 21.11 9.14 -3.80
C GLU A 90 20.70 10.59 -4.11
N PHE A 91 19.39 10.86 -4.17
CA PHE A 91 18.86 12.21 -4.36
C PHE A 91 19.34 13.17 -3.27
N ARG A 92 19.34 12.75 -2.01
CA ARG A 92 19.77 13.58 -0.88
C ARG A 92 21.26 13.88 -0.92
N ILE A 93 22.09 12.88 -1.24
CA ILE A 93 23.53 13.06 -1.41
C ILE A 93 23.80 14.10 -2.49
N ARG A 94 23.17 13.95 -3.67
CA ARG A 94 23.34 14.89 -4.78
C ARG A 94 22.88 16.30 -4.42
N SER A 95 21.72 16.43 -3.78
CA SER A 95 21.16 17.73 -3.40
C SER A 95 22.06 18.46 -2.41
N ASN A 96 22.66 17.75 -1.46
CA ASN A 96 23.64 18.33 -0.54
C ASN A 96 24.91 18.81 -1.27
N ILE A 97 25.45 18.01 -2.21
CA ILE A 97 26.64 18.39 -3.00
C ILE A 97 26.38 19.65 -3.84
N ILE A 98 25.16 19.81 -4.38
CA ILE A 98 24.78 21.00 -5.15
C ILE A 98 24.63 22.20 -4.22
N ALA A 99 24.07 22.04 -3.02
CA ALA A 99 23.86 23.12 -2.06
C ALA A 99 25.17 23.64 -1.43
N GLU A 100 26.24 22.83 -1.40
CA GLU A 100 27.58 23.23 -0.90
C GLU A 100 28.45 23.93 -1.96
N LYS A 101 27.98 24.06 -3.21
CA LYS A 101 28.66 24.77 -4.30
C LYS A 101 28.14 26.19 -4.48
#